data_AF-A0A2T1M1E1-F1
#
_entry.id   AF-A0A2T1M1E1-F1
#
_cell.length_a   1.000
_cell.length_b   1.000
_cell.length_c   1.000
_cell.angle_alpha   90.00
_cell.angle_beta   90.00
_cell.angle_gamma   90.00
#
_symmetry.space_group_name_H-M   'P 1'
#
loop_
_entity.id
_entity.type
_entity.pdbx_description
1 polymer ?
#
loop_
_entity_poly.entity_id
_entity_poly.type
_entity_poly.pdbx_seq_one_letter_code
_entity_poly.pdbx_strand_id
1 'polypeptide(L)'
;MLPTINRELIRLLEEQITLLFQAENGVCDLSKPKRRITIIGGCGKMGLFFGQQLSHNQCFVNNLGRDWSNAPQLLGQADLVLIAVPIEQTLAVVEKASQFLDPSTVLVDLTSIKTPIVSAMLSHHPGPVLGLHPMFGPGVQSFLGQNVIVCPGRNLEACQWFLDFIEEKGGKLSFCTPEEHDRMMASVQAVRHFVAFSLGVFIAEEGIDLDRTLNFASPLYRMQLDMVSRLFAQDSSLSFKLMLGTPQHQNAIARLDATIRRVAQMLKQNDQAALQKTFETTRSIFGQDAHRALSESNYLIDRLSSFLAAQEVTPKNPINQEFIA
;
A
#
# COMPACT_ATOMS: atom_id res chain seq x y z
N MET A 1 23.05 38.16 10.99
CA MET A 1 23.10 36.87 11.72
C MET A 1 22.03 35.98 11.11
N LEU A 2 22.42 35.07 10.21
CA LEU A 2 21.49 34.06 9.70
C LEU A 2 21.02 33.22 10.90
N PRO A 3 19.70 32.98 11.06
CA PRO A 3 19.23 32.16 12.15
C PRO A 3 19.88 30.79 12.01
N THR A 4 20.30 30.21 13.13
CA THR A 4 20.73 28.84 13.25
C THR A 4 19.63 27.96 12.69
N ILE A 5 19.72 27.63 11.39
CA ILE A 5 18.91 26.57 10.80
C ILE A 5 19.20 25.36 11.66
N ASN A 6 18.15 24.82 12.27
CA ASN A 6 18.24 23.74 13.23
C ASN A 6 19.12 22.63 12.62
N ARG A 7 20.33 22.41 13.18
CA ARG A 7 21.33 21.48 12.62
C ARG A 7 20.75 20.09 12.44
N GLU A 8 19.78 19.73 13.27
CA GLU A 8 19.04 18.47 13.17
C GLU A 8 18.12 18.43 11.95
N LEU A 9 17.50 19.55 11.59
CA LEU A 9 16.72 19.67 10.36
C LEU A 9 17.61 19.57 9.11
N ILE A 10 18.80 20.18 9.13
CA ILE A 10 19.78 20.04 8.03
C ILE A 10 20.23 18.60 7.91
N ARG A 11 20.64 17.96 9.01
CA ARG A 11 21.05 16.55 9.02
C ARG A 11 19.95 15.63 8.47
N LEU A 12 18.71 15.81 8.92
CA LEU A 12 17.56 15.03 8.44
C LEU A 12 17.28 15.28 6.96
N LEU A 13 17.43 16.52 6.47
CA LEU A 13 17.29 16.85 5.05
C LEU A 13 18.43 16.23 4.22
N GLU A 14 19.68 16.29 4.68
CA GLU A 14 20.82 15.66 4.02
C GLU A 14 20.66 14.13 3.96
N GLU A 15 20.20 13.50 5.05
CA GLU A 15 19.89 12.08 5.10
C GLU A 15 18.73 11.73 4.14
N GLN A 16 17.66 12.53 4.13
CA GLN A 16 16.54 12.32 3.19
C GLN A 16 16.98 12.50 1.73
N ILE A 17 17.76 13.54 1.41
CA ILE A 17 18.28 13.78 0.06
C ILE A 17 19.18 12.62 -0.36
N THR A 18 20.05 12.13 0.54
CA THR A 18 20.93 10.99 0.26
C THR A 18 20.13 9.72 0.00
N LEU A 19 19.12 9.42 0.83
CA LEU A 19 18.25 8.26 0.65
C LEU A 19 17.40 8.36 -0.62
N LEU A 20 16.85 9.53 -0.94
CA LEU A 20 16.11 9.79 -2.17
C LEU A 20 17.01 9.62 -3.39
N PHE A 21 18.22 10.17 -3.35
CA PHE A 21 19.20 10.04 -4.44
C PHE A 21 19.63 8.59 -4.64
N GLN A 22 19.81 7.81 -3.57
CA GLN A 22 20.09 6.38 -3.65
C GLN A 22 18.91 5.58 -4.21
N ALA A 23 17.68 5.89 -3.79
CA ALA A 23 16.49 5.22 -4.29
C ALA A 23 16.23 5.51 -5.78
N GLU A 24 16.41 6.76 -6.21
CA GLU A 24 16.26 7.17 -7.61
C GLU A 24 17.41 6.62 -8.48
N ASN A 25 18.65 6.80 -8.04
CA ASN A 25 19.86 6.52 -8.82
C ASN A 25 20.58 5.22 -8.42
N GLY A 26 19.87 4.27 -7.81
CA GLY A 26 20.43 2.96 -7.42
C GLY A 26 21.42 2.46 -8.47
N VAL A 27 22.64 2.13 -8.03
CA VAL A 27 23.80 1.97 -8.90
C VAL A 27 23.47 0.94 -9.98
N CYS A 28 23.39 1.39 -11.23
CA CYS A 28 23.24 0.53 -12.38
C CYS A 28 24.51 -0.32 -12.54
N ASP A 29 24.48 -1.55 -12.00
CA ASP A 29 25.54 -2.52 -12.22
C ASP A 29 25.46 -3.07 -13.64
N LEU A 30 26.25 -2.48 -14.54
CA LEU A 30 26.39 -2.87 -15.95
C LEU A 30 26.90 -4.31 -16.14
N SER A 31 27.37 -4.98 -15.09
CA SER A 31 27.78 -6.39 -15.14
C SER A 31 26.61 -7.37 -15.05
N LYS A 32 25.43 -6.93 -14.57
CA LYS A 32 24.23 -7.78 -14.45
C LYS A 32 23.63 -8.05 -15.84
N PRO A 33 23.17 -9.29 -16.13
CA PRO A 33 22.58 -9.62 -17.43
C PRO A 33 21.27 -8.87 -17.65
N LYS A 34 21.04 -8.35 -18.86
CA LYS A 34 19.78 -7.72 -19.23
C LYS A 34 18.64 -8.73 -19.19
N ARG A 35 17.62 -8.46 -18.38
CA ARG A 35 16.42 -9.30 -18.24
C ARG A 35 15.26 -8.74 -19.04
N ARG A 36 14.42 -9.63 -19.59
CA ARG A 36 13.14 -9.29 -20.22
C ARG A 36 12.02 -9.54 -19.24
N ILE A 37 11.28 -8.49 -18.92
CA ILE A 37 10.17 -8.54 -17.98
C ILE A 37 8.90 -8.19 -18.72
N THR A 38 7.88 -9.03 -18.62
CA THR A 38 6.57 -8.73 -19.18
C THR A 38 5.55 -8.51 -18.07
N ILE A 39 4.94 -7.32 -18.05
CA ILE A 39 3.90 -6.97 -17.09
C ILE A 39 2.54 -7.17 -17.74
N ILE A 40 1.75 -8.12 -17.24
CA ILE A 40 0.36 -8.29 -17.65
C ILE A 40 -0.50 -7.31 -16.85
N GLY A 41 -1.19 -6.41 -17.54
CA GLY A 41 -1.90 -5.30 -16.89
C GLY A 41 -1.00 -4.10 -16.55
N GLY A 42 0.10 -3.90 -17.29
CA GLY A 42 1.07 -2.82 -17.08
C GLY A 42 0.50 -1.40 -17.19
N CYS A 43 -0.65 -1.20 -17.83
CA CYS A 43 -1.34 0.10 -17.84
C CYS A 43 -2.10 0.42 -16.55
N GLY A 44 -2.30 -0.56 -15.66
CA GLY A 44 -2.89 -0.35 -14.35
C GLY A 44 -1.93 0.39 -13.43
N LYS A 45 -2.43 1.05 -12.38
CA LYS A 45 -1.62 1.93 -11.54
C LYS A 45 -0.39 1.25 -10.93
N MET A 46 -0.52 0.00 -10.45
CA MET A 46 0.61 -0.79 -9.95
C MET A 46 1.51 -1.34 -11.05
N GLY A 47 0.93 -1.74 -12.19
CA GLY A 47 1.72 -2.11 -13.36
C GLY A 47 2.62 -0.97 -13.84
N LEU A 48 2.11 0.27 -13.85
CA LEU A 48 2.85 1.47 -14.21
C LEU A 48 4.00 1.75 -13.23
N PHE A 49 3.73 1.66 -11.92
CA PHE A 49 4.77 1.83 -10.90
C PHE A 49 5.93 0.85 -11.11
N PHE A 50 5.64 -0.45 -11.20
CA PHE A 50 6.69 -1.45 -11.44
C PHE A 50 7.37 -1.25 -12.79
N GLY A 51 6.63 -0.90 -13.84
CA GLY A 51 7.18 -0.60 -15.15
C GLY A 51 8.19 0.55 -15.13
N GLN A 52 7.88 1.63 -14.39
CA GLN A 52 8.79 2.77 -14.22
C GLN A 52 10.04 2.38 -13.43
N GLN A 53 9.90 1.71 -12.28
CA GLN A 53 11.04 1.30 -11.45
C GLN A 53 11.99 0.33 -12.19
N LEU A 54 11.43 -0.59 -12.97
CA LEU A 54 12.19 -1.57 -13.75
C LEU A 54 12.88 -0.96 -14.98
N SER A 55 12.26 0.02 -15.63
CA SER A 55 12.82 0.69 -16.82
C SER A 55 14.11 1.45 -16.50
N HIS A 56 14.29 1.90 -15.25
CA HIS A 56 15.51 2.59 -14.81
C HIS A 56 16.71 1.64 -14.59
N ASN A 57 16.55 0.31 -14.73
CA ASN A 57 17.58 -0.68 -14.34
C ASN A 57 17.95 -1.67 -15.46
N GLN A 58 18.06 -1.20 -16.70
CA GLN A 58 18.52 -1.99 -17.87
C GLN A 58 17.68 -3.24 -18.18
N CYS A 59 16.47 -3.33 -17.62
CA CYS A 59 15.49 -4.35 -17.97
C CYS A 59 14.74 -3.93 -19.23
N PHE A 60 14.46 -4.90 -20.11
CA PHE A 60 13.51 -4.70 -21.20
C PHE A 60 12.10 -4.98 -20.68
N VAL A 61 11.34 -3.91 -20.43
CA VAL A 61 9.98 -4.02 -19.89
C VAL A 61 8.97 -3.99 -21.02
N ASN A 62 8.24 -5.09 -21.16
CA ASN A 62 7.09 -5.22 -22.05
C ASN A 62 5.80 -5.10 -21.25
N ASN A 63 4.73 -4.66 -21.91
CA ASN A 63 3.39 -4.61 -21.33
C ASN A 63 2.44 -5.44 -22.18
N LEU A 64 1.79 -6.43 -21.55
CA LEU A 64 0.72 -7.20 -22.16
C LEU A 64 -0.63 -6.67 -21.65
N GLY A 65 -1.37 -6.02 -22.55
CA GLY A 65 -2.70 -5.48 -22.30
C GLY A 65 -3.82 -6.49 -22.57
N ARG A 66 -4.92 -6.01 -23.17
CA ARG A 66 -6.08 -6.86 -23.50
C ARG A 66 -5.89 -7.69 -24.77
N ASP A 67 -4.96 -7.29 -25.63
CA ASP A 67 -4.62 -8.01 -26.85
C ASP A 67 -3.60 -9.11 -26.56
N TRP A 68 -4.03 -10.37 -26.70
CA TRP A 68 -3.23 -11.57 -26.45
C TRP A 68 -2.57 -12.13 -27.71
N SER A 69 -2.75 -11.51 -28.88
CA SER A 69 -2.11 -11.95 -30.13
C SER A 69 -0.58 -12.02 -30.01
N ASN A 70 0.01 -11.07 -29.28
CA ASN A 70 1.46 -10.99 -29.03
C ASN A 70 1.91 -11.80 -27.80
N ALA A 71 1.00 -12.47 -27.09
CA ALA A 71 1.34 -13.21 -25.87
C ALA A 71 2.42 -14.29 -26.07
N PRO A 72 2.41 -15.10 -27.15
CA PRO A 72 3.48 -16.08 -27.39
C PRO A 72 4.88 -15.44 -27.43
N GLN A 73 5.01 -14.28 -28.08
CA GLN A 73 6.28 -13.57 -28.20
C GLN A 73 6.68 -12.90 -26.89
N LEU A 74 5.74 -12.19 -26.24
CA LEU A 74 6.03 -11.40 -25.05
C LEU A 74 6.24 -12.25 -23.80
N LEU A 75 5.53 -13.37 -23.68
CA LEU A 75 5.62 -14.27 -22.52
C LEU A 75 6.69 -15.35 -22.72
N GLY A 76 6.81 -15.92 -23.93
CA GLY A 76 7.76 -17.01 -24.22
C GLY A 76 9.23 -16.60 -24.23
N GLN A 77 9.55 -15.30 -24.20
CA GLN A 77 10.91 -14.78 -24.10
C GLN A 77 11.18 -14.07 -22.78
N ALA A 78 10.22 -14.07 -21.85
CA ALA A 78 10.35 -13.36 -20.59
C ALA A 78 11.17 -14.15 -19.57
N ASP A 79 12.12 -13.48 -18.93
CA ASP A 79 12.77 -13.98 -17.70
C ASP A 79 11.80 -13.92 -16.51
N LEU A 80 10.92 -12.92 -16.50
CA LEU A 80 9.91 -12.72 -15.45
C LEU A 80 8.60 -12.20 -16.05
N VAL A 81 7.49 -12.75 -15.58
CA VAL A 81 6.14 -12.26 -15.87
C VAL A 81 5.48 -11.79 -14.58
N LEU A 82 5.08 -10.51 -14.57
CA LEU A 82 4.44 -9.84 -13.45
C LEU A 82 2.95 -9.67 -13.72
N ILE A 83 2.10 -10.24 -12.89
CA ILE A 83 0.65 -10.14 -13.00
C ILE A 83 0.15 -8.96 -12.14
N ALA A 84 -0.25 -7.89 -12.82
CA ALA A 84 -0.72 -6.64 -12.24
C ALA A 84 -2.17 -6.29 -12.67
N VAL A 85 -3.03 -7.31 -12.73
CA VAL A 85 -4.46 -7.18 -13.08
C VAL A 85 -5.35 -7.17 -11.82
N PRO A 86 -6.62 -6.74 -11.94
CA PRO A 86 -7.59 -6.87 -10.83
C PRO A 86 -7.73 -8.32 -10.34
N ILE A 87 -7.90 -8.48 -9.01
CA ILE A 87 -7.91 -9.78 -8.31
C ILE A 87 -8.85 -10.80 -8.97
N GLU A 88 -10.03 -10.36 -9.39
CA GLU A 88 -11.05 -11.19 -10.02
C GLU A 88 -10.67 -11.72 -11.41
N GLN A 89 -9.70 -11.09 -12.07
CA GLN A 89 -9.18 -11.52 -13.37
C GLN A 89 -7.93 -12.39 -13.21
N THR A 90 -7.27 -12.34 -12.05
CA THR A 90 -5.95 -12.93 -11.85
C THR A 90 -5.93 -14.43 -12.11
N LEU A 91 -6.91 -15.20 -11.61
CA LEU A 91 -6.93 -16.66 -11.82
C LEU A 91 -7.00 -17.04 -13.31
N ALA A 92 -7.91 -16.41 -14.06
CA ALA A 92 -8.05 -16.64 -15.50
C ALA A 92 -6.80 -16.17 -16.28
N VAL A 93 -6.18 -15.07 -15.84
CA VAL A 93 -4.94 -14.57 -16.44
C VAL A 93 -3.76 -15.51 -16.17
N VAL A 94 -3.65 -16.06 -14.95
CA VAL A 94 -2.63 -17.06 -14.60
C VAL A 94 -2.76 -18.27 -15.51
N GLU A 95 -3.95 -18.88 -15.57
CA GLU A 95 -4.21 -20.05 -16.42
C GLU A 95 -3.83 -19.79 -17.89
N LYS A 96 -4.23 -18.63 -18.42
CA LYS A 96 -3.97 -18.27 -19.82
C LYS A 96 -2.49 -17.95 -20.07
N ALA A 97 -1.84 -17.21 -19.18
CA ALA A 97 -0.45 -16.82 -19.32
C ALA A 97 0.47 -18.04 -19.30
N SER A 98 0.22 -19.00 -18.40
CA SER A 98 1.00 -20.22 -18.23
C SER A 98 1.11 -21.07 -19.50
N GLN A 99 0.20 -20.94 -20.47
CA GLN A 99 0.27 -21.65 -21.76
C GLN A 99 1.44 -21.18 -22.64
N PHE A 100 2.03 -20.02 -22.34
CA PHE A 100 3.08 -19.39 -23.14
C PHE A 100 4.42 -19.27 -22.40
N LEU A 101 4.48 -19.63 -21.11
CA LEU A 101 5.68 -19.46 -20.28
C LEU A 101 6.69 -20.57 -20.53
N ASP A 102 7.97 -20.22 -20.58
CA ASP A 102 9.04 -21.19 -20.46
C ASP A 102 9.11 -21.70 -19.00
N PRO A 103 9.43 -22.98 -18.75
CA PRO A 103 9.57 -23.51 -17.38
C PRO A 103 10.57 -22.76 -16.50
N SER A 104 11.51 -22.01 -17.07
CA SER A 104 12.46 -21.17 -16.33
C SER A 104 11.95 -19.77 -16.01
N THR A 105 10.87 -19.30 -16.65
CA THR A 105 10.29 -17.97 -16.42
C THR A 105 9.82 -17.82 -14.98
N VAL A 106 10.18 -16.72 -14.31
CA VAL A 106 9.66 -16.41 -12.98
C VAL A 106 8.24 -15.85 -13.11
N LEU A 107 7.26 -16.50 -12.48
CA LEU A 107 5.88 -16.01 -12.45
C LEU A 107 5.58 -15.31 -11.12
N VAL A 108 5.18 -14.04 -11.19
CA VAL A 108 4.95 -13.20 -10.00
C VAL A 108 3.57 -12.57 -10.05
N ASP A 109 2.85 -12.54 -8.93
CA ASP A 109 1.62 -11.76 -8.78
C ASP A 109 1.80 -10.57 -7.81
N LEU A 110 1.02 -9.50 -8.01
CA LEU A 110 0.99 -8.31 -7.15
C LEU A 110 -0.33 -8.14 -6.38
N THR A 111 -1.16 -9.17 -6.31
CA THR A 111 -2.52 -9.00 -5.78
C THR A 111 -2.53 -8.76 -4.27
N SER A 112 -3.68 -8.40 -3.70
CA SER A 112 -3.84 -8.27 -2.24
C SER A 112 -4.37 -9.52 -1.54
N ILE A 113 -4.49 -10.65 -2.26
CA ILE A 113 -4.93 -11.96 -1.72
C ILE A 113 -3.94 -13.00 -2.23
N LYS A 114 -3.36 -13.84 -1.36
CA LYS A 114 -2.22 -14.69 -1.74
C LYS A 114 -2.58 -16.16 -1.87
N THR A 115 -3.34 -16.75 -0.95
CA THR A 115 -3.58 -18.20 -0.92
C THR A 115 -4.11 -18.75 -2.26
N PRO A 116 -5.28 -18.30 -2.78
CA PRO A 116 -5.81 -18.83 -4.03
C PRO A 116 -4.93 -18.50 -5.24
N ILE A 117 -4.27 -17.34 -5.26
CA ILE A 117 -3.49 -16.88 -6.41
C ILE A 117 -2.17 -17.64 -6.51
N VAL A 118 -1.41 -17.74 -5.41
CA VAL A 118 -0.16 -18.51 -5.40
C VAL A 118 -0.44 -19.99 -5.67
N SER A 119 -1.53 -20.54 -5.12
CA SER A 119 -1.93 -21.92 -5.43
C SER A 119 -2.20 -22.11 -6.93
N ALA A 120 -2.93 -21.20 -7.58
CA ALA A 120 -3.19 -21.28 -9.01
C ALA A 120 -1.91 -21.16 -9.84
N MET A 121 -1.02 -20.23 -9.50
CA MET A 121 0.28 -20.10 -10.17
C MET A 121 1.09 -21.40 -10.05
N LEU A 122 1.14 -22.02 -8.88
CA LEU A 122 1.83 -23.29 -8.66
C LEU A 122 1.24 -24.46 -9.45
N SER A 123 -0.06 -24.47 -9.67
CA SER A 123 -0.78 -25.51 -10.42
C SER A 123 -0.60 -25.37 -11.94
N HIS A 124 -0.53 -24.14 -12.46
CA HIS A 124 -0.43 -23.89 -13.90
C HIS A 124 1.00 -23.70 -14.41
N HIS A 125 1.95 -23.34 -13.54
CA HIS A 125 3.34 -23.10 -13.92
C HIS A 125 4.30 -24.08 -13.21
N PRO A 126 5.11 -24.87 -13.94
CA PRO A 126 6.10 -25.77 -13.31
C PRO A 126 7.32 -25.03 -12.75
N GLY A 127 7.58 -23.80 -13.21
CA GLY A 127 8.77 -23.03 -12.87
C GLY A 127 8.75 -22.29 -11.53
N PRO A 128 9.62 -21.27 -11.38
CA PRO A 128 9.64 -20.40 -10.20
C PRO A 128 8.35 -19.58 -10.05
N VAL A 129 7.83 -19.52 -8.82
CA VAL A 129 6.59 -18.81 -8.47
C VAL A 129 6.82 -17.99 -7.23
N LEU A 130 6.43 -16.71 -7.29
CA LEU A 130 6.58 -15.75 -6.20
C LEU A 130 5.29 -14.94 -6.04
N GLY A 131 4.67 -14.96 -4.85
CA GLY A 131 3.60 -14.03 -4.54
C GLY A 131 4.15 -12.76 -3.90
N LEU A 132 3.76 -11.59 -4.41
CA LEU A 132 4.09 -10.30 -3.79
C LEU A 132 2.83 -9.50 -3.46
N HIS A 133 2.91 -8.70 -2.41
CA HIS A 133 1.92 -7.68 -2.09
C HIS A 133 2.61 -6.39 -1.66
N PRO A 134 2.70 -5.39 -2.56
CA PRO A 134 3.13 -4.05 -2.18
C PRO A 134 2.14 -3.45 -1.19
N MET A 135 2.58 -3.14 0.04
CA MET A 135 1.71 -2.61 1.11
C MET A 135 1.48 -1.10 0.99
N PHE A 136 1.54 -0.59 -0.24
CA PHE A 136 1.43 0.82 -0.56
C PHE A 136 0.61 1.03 -1.83
N GLY A 137 0.00 2.21 -1.93
CA GLY A 137 -0.77 2.60 -3.10
C GLY A 137 0.10 3.22 -4.20
N PRO A 138 -0.45 3.37 -5.41
CA PRO A 138 0.25 3.94 -6.57
C PRO A 138 0.61 5.42 -6.47
N GLY A 139 0.22 6.11 -5.39
CA GLY A 139 0.68 7.49 -5.15
C GLY A 139 2.15 7.58 -4.75
N VAL A 140 2.76 6.45 -4.38
CA VAL A 140 4.17 6.36 -4.02
C VAL A 140 5.05 6.36 -5.27
N GLN A 141 6.17 7.09 -5.22
CA GLN A 141 7.08 7.30 -6.36
C GLN A 141 8.29 6.34 -6.37
N SER A 142 8.61 5.70 -5.25
CA SER A 142 9.75 4.78 -5.13
C SER A 142 9.52 3.71 -4.06
N PHE A 143 10.37 2.68 -4.03
CA PHE A 143 10.31 1.66 -2.97
C PHE A 143 10.81 2.16 -1.61
N LEU A 144 11.39 3.35 -1.51
CA LEU A 144 12.04 3.84 -0.30
C LEU A 144 11.10 3.82 0.92
N GLY A 145 11.49 3.03 1.92
CA GLY A 145 10.76 2.88 3.17
C GLY A 145 9.44 2.10 3.05
N GLN A 146 9.11 1.62 1.86
CA GLN A 146 7.88 0.88 1.59
C GLN A 146 8.05 -0.59 1.92
N ASN A 147 7.00 -1.22 2.45
CA ASN A 147 6.99 -2.65 2.72
C ASN A 147 6.37 -3.43 1.55
N VAL A 148 7.00 -4.53 1.16
CA VAL A 148 6.48 -5.50 0.21
C VAL A 148 6.44 -6.86 0.91
N ILE A 149 5.25 -7.45 1.02
CA ILE A 149 5.12 -8.80 1.56
C ILE A 149 5.50 -9.81 0.49
N VAL A 150 6.32 -10.78 0.87
CA VAL A 150 6.82 -11.87 0.03
C VAL A 150 6.21 -13.18 0.51
N CYS A 151 5.50 -13.86 -0.39
CA CYS A 151 4.94 -15.20 -0.19
C CYS A 151 5.62 -16.16 -1.18
N PRO A 152 6.67 -16.89 -0.75
CA PRO A 152 7.35 -17.84 -1.61
C PRO A 152 6.41 -18.95 -2.10
N GLY A 153 6.42 -19.22 -3.42
CA GLY A 153 5.70 -20.33 -4.01
C GLY A 153 6.63 -21.51 -4.29
N ARG A 154 7.49 -21.37 -5.30
CA ARG A 154 8.46 -22.40 -5.73
C ARG A 154 9.75 -21.76 -6.22
N ASN A 155 10.89 -22.41 -5.97
CA ASN A 155 12.23 -22.00 -6.43
C ASN A 155 12.55 -20.53 -6.14
N LEU A 156 12.46 -20.13 -4.86
CA LEU A 156 12.69 -18.75 -4.42
C LEU A 156 14.06 -18.20 -4.85
N GLU A 157 15.10 -19.05 -4.88
CA GLU A 157 16.45 -18.67 -5.33
C GLU A 157 16.47 -18.08 -6.75
N ALA A 158 15.65 -18.62 -7.67
CA ALA A 158 15.53 -18.09 -9.03
C ALA A 158 14.85 -16.71 -9.09
N CYS A 159 14.17 -16.31 -8.01
CA CYS A 159 13.51 -15.01 -7.85
C CYS A 159 14.37 -13.99 -7.10
N GLN A 160 15.50 -14.40 -6.52
CA GLN A 160 16.28 -13.57 -5.58
C GLN A 160 16.73 -12.25 -6.19
N TRP A 161 17.17 -12.25 -7.46
CA TRP A 161 17.58 -11.04 -8.16
C TRP A 161 16.47 -9.97 -8.23
N PHE A 162 15.20 -10.37 -8.26
CA PHE A 162 14.07 -9.45 -8.30
C PHE A 162 13.73 -8.92 -6.89
N LEU A 163 13.95 -9.75 -5.86
CA LEU A 163 13.84 -9.32 -4.46
C LEU A 163 14.96 -8.34 -4.10
N ASP A 164 16.21 -8.65 -4.48
CA ASP A 164 17.36 -7.77 -4.31
C ASP A 164 17.12 -6.42 -4.99
N PHE A 165 16.53 -6.42 -6.19
CA PHE A 165 16.14 -5.20 -6.88
C PHE A 165 15.19 -4.31 -6.05
N ILE A 166 14.20 -4.90 -5.37
CA ILE A 166 13.26 -4.15 -4.52
C ILE A 166 13.98 -3.56 -3.31
N GLU A 167 14.88 -4.34 -2.68
CA GLU A 167 15.67 -3.88 -1.53
C GLU A 167 16.71 -2.80 -1.90
N GLU A 168 17.40 -2.97 -3.03
CA GLU A 168 18.34 -1.99 -3.60
C GLU A 168 17.63 -0.65 -3.87
N LYS A 169 16.33 -0.66 -4.16
CA LYS A 169 15.50 0.55 -4.32
C LYS A 169 14.91 1.09 -3.02
N GLY A 170 15.33 0.55 -1.87
CA GLY A 170 14.95 0.98 -0.53
C GLY A 170 13.66 0.34 -0.01
N GLY A 171 13.15 -0.68 -0.70
CA GLY A 171 12.03 -1.49 -0.25
C GLY A 171 12.42 -2.38 0.93
N LYS A 172 11.45 -2.66 1.80
CA LYS A 172 11.57 -3.62 2.89
C LYS A 172 10.81 -4.88 2.51
N LEU A 173 11.46 -6.03 2.54
CA LEU A 173 10.82 -7.31 2.30
C LEU A 173 10.40 -7.96 3.62
N SER A 174 9.13 -8.34 3.71
CA SER A 174 8.61 -9.11 4.85
C SER A 174 8.10 -10.46 4.36
N PHE A 175 8.61 -11.56 4.89
CA PHE A 175 8.28 -12.91 4.43
C PHE A 175 7.19 -13.56 5.29
N CYS A 176 6.21 -14.20 4.65
CA CYS A 176 5.22 -15.06 5.32
C CYS A 176 4.62 -16.07 4.35
N THR A 177 3.88 -17.07 4.85
CA THR A 177 3.14 -17.97 3.95
C THR A 177 1.91 -17.26 3.35
N PRO A 178 1.38 -17.71 2.20
CA PRO A 178 0.13 -17.17 1.65
C PRO A 178 -1.03 -17.16 2.67
N GLU A 179 -1.15 -18.20 3.49
CA GLU A 179 -2.21 -18.35 4.50
C GLU A 179 -2.02 -17.39 5.69
N GLU A 180 -0.77 -17.18 6.09
CA GLU A 180 -0.46 -16.18 7.11
C GLU A 180 -0.75 -14.77 6.59
N HIS A 181 -0.33 -14.47 5.36
CA HIS A 181 -0.65 -13.20 4.69
C HIS A 181 -2.15 -12.91 4.74
N ASP A 182 -2.99 -13.81 4.20
CA ASP A 182 -4.43 -13.58 4.10
C ASP A 182 -5.08 -13.47 5.48
N ARG A 183 -4.58 -14.22 6.48
CA ARG A 183 -5.02 -14.10 7.87
C ARG A 183 -4.69 -12.73 8.46
N MET A 184 -3.48 -12.21 8.22
CA MET A 184 -3.06 -10.89 8.73
C MET A 184 -3.80 -9.75 8.02
N MET A 185 -4.06 -9.88 6.71
CA MET A 185 -4.79 -8.87 5.93
C MET A 185 -6.24 -8.68 6.38
N ALA A 186 -6.84 -9.68 7.03
CA ALA A 186 -8.14 -9.51 7.68
C ALA A 186 -8.14 -8.35 8.70
N SER A 187 -7.06 -8.20 9.48
CA SER A 187 -6.90 -7.11 10.44
C SER A 187 -6.30 -5.86 9.78
N VAL A 188 -5.23 -6.03 9.01
CA VAL A 188 -4.44 -4.91 8.44
C VAL A 188 -5.23 -4.15 7.37
N GLN A 189 -6.02 -4.85 6.56
CA GLN A 189 -6.77 -4.26 5.46
C GLN A 189 -8.28 -4.28 5.72
N ALA A 190 -8.91 -5.44 5.88
CA ALA A 190 -10.37 -5.53 5.88
C ALA A 190 -11.01 -4.77 7.04
N VAL A 191 -10.57 -5.03 8.28
CA VAL A 191 -11.03 -4.31 9.47
C VAL A 191 -10.75 -2.81 9.37
N ARG A 192 -9.54 -2.42 8.92
CA ARG A 192 -9.17 -1.00 8.80
C ARG A 192 -10.06 -0.25 7.79
N HIS A 193 -10.28 -0.84 6.61
CA HIS A 193 -11.15 -0.25 5.59
C HIS A 193 -12.59 -0.19 6.07
N PHE A 194 -13.08 -1.23 6.74
CA PHE A 194 -14.44 -1.27 7.27
C PHE A 194 -14.68 -0.18 8.33
N VAL A 195 -13.73 0.05 9.25
CA VAL A 195 -13.82 1.16 10.22
C VAL A 195 -13.92 2.51 9.52
N ALA A 196 -13.02 2.78 8.56
CA ALA A 196 -13.02 4.05 7.85
C ALA A 196 -14.30 4.25 7.00
N PHE A 197 -14.74 3.18 6.31
CA PHE A 197 -15.97 3.19 5.54
C PHE A 197 -17.19 3.46 6.42
N SER A 198 -17.33 2.73 7.54
CA SER A 198 -18.46 2.86 8.46
C SER A 198 -18.52 4.24 9.10
N LEU A 199 -17.37 4.82 9.46
CA LEU A 199 -17.31 6.18 9.99
C LEU A 199 -17.71 7.22 8.93
N GLY A 200 -17.27 7.06 7.68
CA GLY A 200 -17.68 7.94 6.59
C GLY A 200 -19.18 7.84 6.28
N VAL A 201 -19.75 6.63 6.30
CA VAL A 201 -21.20 6.42 6.16
C VAL A 201 -21.96 7.11 7.29
N PHE A 202 -21.54 6.91 8.55
CA PHE A 202 -22.14 7.57 9.71
C PHE A 202 -22.13 9.11 9.58
N ILE A 203 -20.99 9.70 9.20
CA ILE A 203 -20.86 11.14 8.97
C ILE A 203 -21.86 11.64 7.92
N ALA A 204 -21.99 10.89 6.82
CA ALA A 204 -22.89 11.25 5.72
C ALA A 204 -24.36 11.13 6.12
N GLU A 205 -24.74 10.07 6.82
CA GLU A 205 -26.13 9.83 7.27
C GLU A 205 -26.58 10.85 8.32
N GLU A 206 -25.69 11.25 9.24
CA GLU A 206 -25.97 12.29 10.23
C GLU A 206 -25.96 13.72 9.65
N GLY A 207 -25.55 13.89 8.39
CA GLY A 207 -25.47 15.20 7.74
C GLY A 207 -24.44 16.14 8.39
N ILE A 208 -23.34 15.59 8.90
CA ILE A 208 -22.30 16.37 9.58
C ILE A 208 -21.57 17.26 8.56
N ASP A 209 -21.57 18.57 8.81
CA ASP A 209 -20.82 19.55 8.03
C ASP A 209 -19.32 19.44 8.34
N LEU A 210 -18.57 18.79 7.45
CA LEU A 210 -17.13 18.56 7.60
C LEU A 210 -16.32 19.85 7.62
N ASP A 211 -16.69 20.86 6.84
CA ASP A 211 -15.99 22.15 6.85
C ASP A 211 -16.21 22.83 8.19
N ARG A 212 -17.41 22.68 8.76
CA ARG A 212 -17.70 23.21 10.10
C ARG A 212 -16.92 22.46 11.17
N THR A 213 -16.84 21.14 11.14
CA THR A 213 -16.08 20.38 12.15
C THR A 213 -14.59 20.73 12.12
N LEU A 214 -14.02 21.03 10.95
CA LEU A 214 -12.63 21.47 10.82
C LEU A 214 -12.33 22.79 11.56
N ASN A 215 -13.33 23.67 11.76
CA ASN A 215 -13.16 24.88 12.59
C ASN A 215 -13.03 24.59 14.09
N PHE A 216 -13.46 23.41 14.54
CA PHE A 216 -13.34 22.94 15.92
C PHE A 216 -12.24 21.87 16.07
N ALA A 217 -11.57 21.53 14.98
CA ALA A 217 -10.65 20.40 14.93
C ALA A 217 -9.27 20.76 15.48
N SER A 218 -8.71 19.85 16.27
CA SER A 218 -7.26 19.78 16.41
C SER A 218 -6.64 19.19 15.12
N PRO A 219 -5.33 19.37 14.86
CA PRO A 219 -4.67 18.75 13.72
C PRO A 219 -4.80 17.22 13.72
N LEU A 220 -4.92 16.58 14.89
CA LEU A 220 -5.19 15.15 15.01
C LEU A 220 -6.56 14.77 14.45
N TYR A 221 -7.62 15.50 14.79
CA TYR A 221 -8.95 15.23 14.23
C TYR A 221 -8.96 15.42 12.71
N ARG A 222 -8.32 16.49 12.22
CA ARG A 222 -8.16 16.71 10.77
C ARG A 222 -7.44 15.55 10.09
N MET A 223 -6.32 15.07 10.67
CA MET A 223 -5.60 13.91 10.15
C MET A 223 -6.48 12.65 10.12
N GLN A 224 -7.30 12.42 11.15
CA GLN A 224 -8.25 11.30 11.16
C GLN A 224 -9.30 11.42 10.07
N LEU A 225 -9.86 12.62 9.87
CA LEU A 225 -10.82 12.90 8.82
C LEU A 225 -10.20 12.71 7.44
N ASP A 226 -9.00 13.23 7.20
CA ASP A 226 -8.27 13.04 5.93
C ASP A 226 -8.04 11.55 5.63
N MET A 227 -7.75 10.74 6.66
CA MET A 227 -7.61 9.28 6.52
C MET A 227 -8.92 8.57 6.16
N VAL A 228 -10.06 9.11 6.57
CA VAL A 228 -11.40 8.61 6.16
C VAL A 228 -11.70 9.10 4.74
N SER A 229 -11.59 10.40 4.49
CA SER A 229 -11.91 11.04 3.20
C SER A 229 -11.10 10.45 2.04
N ARG A 230 -9.81 10.15 2.26
CA ARG A 230 -8.98 9.53 1.22
C ARG A 230 -9.44 8.14 0.79
N LEU A 231 -10.22 7.43 1.62
CA LEU A 231 -10.82 6.15 1.21
C LEU A 231 -11.83 6.37 0.09
N PHE A 232 -12.69 7.39 0.24
CA PHE A 232 -13.73 7.73 -0.73
C PHE A 232 -13.19 8.42 -1.99
N ALA A 233 -11.99 9.01 -1.92
CA ALA A 233 -11.28 9.53 -3.08
C ALA A 233 -10.59 8.45 -3.94
N GLN A 234 -10.55 7.20 -3.47
CA GLN A 234 -9.95 6.06 -4.18
C GLN A 234 -11.01 5.25 -4.95
N ASP A 235 -10.54 4.32 -5.77
CA ASP A 235 -11.41 3.40 -6.51
C ASP A 235 -12.14 2.46 -5.55
N SER A 236 -13.48 2.54 -5.53
CA SER A 236 -14.33 1.79 -4.61
C SER A 236 -14.27 0.27 -4.83
N SER A 237 -13.98 -0.17 -6.06
CA SER A 237 -13.97 -1.60 -6.40
C SER A 237 -12.89 -2.34 -5.64
N LEU A 238 -11.71 -1.73 -5.44
CA LEU A 238 -10.63 -2.33 -4.66
C LEU A 238 -10.98 -2.38 -3.17
N SER A 239 -11.47 -1.28 -2.60
CA SER A 239 -11.83 -1.23 -1.18
C SER A 239 -12.92 -2.24 -0.81
N PHE A 240 -13.94 -2.39 -1.66
CA PHE A 240 -14.98 -3.41 -1.47
C PHE A 240 -14.42 -4.81 -1.56
N LYS A 241 -13.50 -5.08 -2.49
CA LYS A 241 -12.83 -6.39 -2.59
C LYS A 241 -11.98 -6.70 -1.38
N LEU A 242 -11.30 -5.72 -0.78
CA LEU A 242 -10.55 -5.94 0.45
C LEU A 242 -11.49 -6.28 1.62
N MET A 243 -12.67 -5.68 1.70
CA MET A 243 -13.65 -6.00 2.76
C MET A 243 -14.40 -7.32 2.51
N LEU A 244 -14.78 -7.61 1.25
CA LEU A 244 -15.55 -8.79 0.86
C LEU A 244 -14.68 -10.00 0.51
N GLY A 245 -13.35 -9.83 0.44
CA GLY A 245 -12.45 -10.71 -0.31
C GLY A 245 -12.35 -12.15 0.16
N THR A 246 -12.52 -12.43 1.45
CA THR A 246 -12.46 -13.79 1.99
C THR A 246 -13.44 -13.99 3.16
N PRO A 247 -13.87 -15.23 3.46
CA PRO A 247 -14.63 -15.52 4.68
C PRO A 247 -13.92 -15.04 5.95
N GLN A 248 -12.59 -15.08 5.98
CA GLN A 248 -11.77 -14.61 7.10
C GLN A 248 -11.93 -13.10 7.30
N HIS A 249 -11.99 -12.31 6.23
CA HIS A 249 -12.22 -10.87 6.29
C HIS A 249 -13.61 -10.56 6.86
N GLN A 250 -14.65 -11.23 6.35
CA GLN A 250 -16.02 -11.06 6.83
C GLN A 250 -16.17 -11.45 8.31
N ASN A 251 -15.54 -12.55 8.72
CA ASN A 251 -15.52 -12.98 10.12
C ASN A 251 -14.80 -11.98 11.02
N ALA A 252 -13.71 -11.35 10.57
CA ALA A 252 -13.03 -10.30 11.32
C ALA A 252 -13.89 -9.04 11.49
N ILE A 253 -14.60 -8.64 10.43
CA ILE A 253 -15.57 -7.53 10.46
C ILE A 253 -16.71 -7.84 11.44
N ALA A 254 -17.28 -9.05 11.41
CA ALA A 254 -18.34 -9.44 12.33
C ALA A 254 -17.89 -9.41 13.81
N ARG A 255 -16.65 -9.84 14.10
CA ARG A 255 -16.06 -9.72 15.45
C ARG A 255 -15.87 -8.27 15.88
N LEU A 256 -15.50 -7.38 14.95
CA LEU A 256 -15.40 -5.96 15.24
C LEU A 256 -16.79 -5.35 15.55
N ASP A 257 -17.81 -5.64 14.75
CA ASP A 257 -19.19 -5.18 15.02
C ASP A 257 -19.65 -5.59 16.42
N ALA A 258 -19.47 -6.86 16.79
CA ALA A 258 -19.79 -7.36 18.13
C ALA A 258 -18.98 -6.63 19.22
N THR A 259 -17.72 -6.28 18.95
CA THR A 259 -16.86 -5.51 19.87
C THR A 259 -17.38 -4.09 20.06
N ILE A 260 -17.74 -3.39 18.99
CA ILE A 260 -18.28 -2.03 19.04
C ILE A 260 -19.60 -2.02 19.83
N ARG A 261 -20.51 -2.94 19.53
CA ARG A 261 -21.79 -3.07 20.26
C ARG A 261 -21.58 -3.29 21.75
N ARG A 262 -20.65 -4.17 22.12
CA ARG A 262 -20.32 -4.45 23.52
C ARG A 262 -19.79 -3.22 24.24
N VAL A 263 -18.88 -2.45 23.62
CA VAL A 263 -18.35 -1.20 24.21
C VAL A 263 -19.45 -0.13 24.32
N ALA A 264 -20.28 0.03 23.30
CA ALA A 264 -21.41 0.96 23.32
C ALA A 264 -22.43 0.61 24.42
N GLN A 265 -22.65 -0.68 24.69
CA GLN A 265 -23.51 -1.12 25.77
C GLN A 265 -22.98 -0.71 27.15
N MET A 266 -21.67 -0.82 27.38
CA MET A 266 -21.03 -0.36 28.63
C MET A 266 -21.25 1.14 28.85
N LEU A 267 -21.13 1.95 27.79
CA LEU A 267 -21.42 3.39 27.82
C LEU A 267 -22.89 3.66 28.14
N LYS A 268 -23.82 2.95 27.50
CA LYS A 268 -25.26 3.10 27.75
C LYS A 268 -25.65 2.76 29.19
N GLN A 269 -24.95 1.82 29.81
CA GLN A 269 -25.17 1.39 31.20
C GLN A 269 -24.42 2.27 32.22
N ASN A 270 -23.60 3.22 31.75
CA ASN A 270 -22.70 4.01 32.58
C ASN A 270 -21.78 3.15 33.47
N ASP A 271 -21.36 1.98 32.96
CA ASP A 271 -20.52 1.02 33.70
C ASP A 271 -19.05 1.44 33.67
N GLN A 272 -18.70 2.42 34.51
CA GLN A 272 -17.35 2.97 34.60
C GLN A 272 -16.31 1.92 34.99
N ALA A 273 -16.68 0.94 35.83
CA ALA A 273 -15.77 -0.12 36.26
C ALA A 273 -15.42 -1.06 35.08
N ALA A 274 -16.41 -1.46 34.28
CA ALA A 274 -16.17 -2.27 33.09
C ALA A 274 -15.35 -1.52 32.02
N LEU A 275 -15.61 -0.22 31.83
CA LEU A 275 -14.84 0.63 30.92
C LEU A 275 -13.38 0.73 31.35
N GLN A 276 -13.12 1.01 32.63
CA GLN A 276 -11.76 1.10 33.19
C GLN A 276 -11.00 -0.23 33.04
N LYS A 277 -11.64 -1.34 33.41
CA LYS A 277 -11.05 -2.68 33.26
C LYS A 277 -10.73 -3.01 31.80
N THR A 278 -11.63 -2.66 30.88
CA THR A 278 -11.43 -2.85 29.44
C THR A 278 -10.25 -2.01 28.93
N PHE A 279 -10.14 -0.76 29.37
CA PHE A 279 -9.03 0.13 29.02
C PHE A 279 -7.68 -0.43 29.51
N GLU A 280 -7.58 -0.84 30.77
CA GLU A 280 -6.34 -1.37 31.35
C GLU A 280 -5.91 -2.69 30.68
N THR A 281 -6.86 -3.59 30.45
CA THR A 281 -6.62 -4.86 29.74
C THR A 281 -6.17 -4.60 28.30
N THR A 282 -6.72 -3.59 27.64
CA THR A 282 -6.30 -3.21 26.28
C THR A 282 -4.92 -2.58 26.30
N ARG A 283 -4.65 -1.68 27.25
CA ARG A 283 -3.35 -1.00 27.41
C ARG A 283 -2.20 -1.99 27.58
N SER A 284 -2.39 -3.09 28.31
CA SER A 284 -1.33 -4.09 28.48
C SER A 284 -0.94 -4.79 27.16
N ILE A 285 -1.88 -4.93 26.22
CA ILE A 285 -1.61 -5.49 24.89
C ILE A 285 -0.81 -4.50 24.03
N PHE A 286 -1.12 -3.20 24.10
CA PHE A 286 -0.41 -2.16 23.36
C PHE A 286 0.96 -1.79 23.98
N GLY A 287 1.20 -2.11 25.26
CA GLY A 287 2.53 -2.11 25.88
C GLY A 287 3.42 -0.91 25.57
N GLN A 288 4.68 -1.19 25.18
CA GLN A 288 5.67 -0.17 24.78
C GLN A 288 5.31 0.53 23.44
N ASP A 289 4.55 -0.12 22.56
CA ASP A 289 4.13 0.46 21.29
C ASP A 289 3.27 1.71 21.50
N ALA A 290 2.52 1.81 22.60
CA ALA A 290 1.73 3.00 22.92
C ALA A 290 2.61 4.26 23.07
N HIS A 291 3.79 4.14 23.70
CA HIS A 291 4.71 5.27 23.87
C HIS A 291 5.37 5.67 22.56
N ARG A 292 5.80 4.69 21.77
CA ARG A 292 6.33 4.93 20.42
C ARG A 292 5.30 5.61 19.53
N ALA A 293 4.07 5.09 19.48
CA ALA A 293 2.98 5.65 18.69
C ALA A 293 2.62 7.08 19.10
N LEU A 294 2.65 7.39 20.40
CA LEU A 294 2.43 8.76 20.89
C LEU A 294 3.54 9.71 20.39
N SER A 295 4.80 9.31 20.50
CA SER A 295 5.94 10.12 20.03
C SER A 295 5.87 10.37 18.52
N GLU A 296 5.67 9.30 17.73
CA GLU A 296 5.59 9.37 16.27
C GLU A 296 4.38 10.22 15.80
N SER A 297 3.21 10.04 16.43
CA SER A 297 2.02 10.80 16.07
C SER A 297 2.14 12.28 16.42
N ASN A 298 2.72 12.63 17.58
CA ASN A 298 3.00 14.03 17.93
C ASN A 298 3.91 14.70 16.90
N TYR A 299 4.97 14.01 16.46
CA TYR A 299 5.84 14.54 15.41
C TYR A 299 5.07 14.82 14.10
N LEU A 300 4.19 13.90 13.68
CA LEU A 300 3.37 14.09 12.47
C LEU A 300 2.36 15.24 12.62
N ILE A 301 1.73 15.38 13.78
CA ILE A 301 0.79 16.46 14.11
C ILE A 301 1.49 17.81 14.03
N ASP A 302 2.71 17.92 14.57
CA ASP A 302 3.50 19.16 14.54
C ASP A 302 3.88 19.55 13.11
N ARG A 303 4.27 18.56 12.28
CA ARG A 303 4.57 18.77 10.86
C ARG A 303 3.35 19.18 10.06
N LEU A 304 2.20 18.54 10.30
CA LEU A 304 0.95 18.92 9.65
C LEU A 304 0.57 20.36 10.00
N SER A 305 0.69 20.73 11.29
CA SER A 305 0.40 22.10 11.75
C SER A 305 1.28 23.13 11.04
N SER A 306 2.59 22.84 10.94
CA SER A 306 3.54 23.70 10.22
C SER A 306 3.21 23.83 8.73
N PHE A 307 2.82 22.72 8.09
CA PHE A 307 2.42 22.70 6.69
C PHE A 307 1.16 23.53 6.43
N LEU A 308 0.15 23.39 7.28
CA LEU A 308 -1.12 24.13 7.15
C LEU A 308 -0.90 25.64 7.33
N ALA A 309 -0.10 26.04 8.33
CA ALA A 309 0.25 27.44 8.54
C ALA A 309 0.99 28.04 7.32
N ALA A 310 1.87 27.28 6.67
CA ALA A 310 2.56 27.75 5.47
C ALA A 310 1.61 27.99 4.28
N GLN A 311 0.58 27.15 4.12
CA GLN A 311 -0.42 27.34 3.05
C GLN A 311 -1.26 28.61 3.24
N GLU A 312 -1.55 29.00 4.48
CA GLU A 312 -2.30 30.23 4.77
C GLU A 312 -1.49 31.51 4.49
N VAL A 313 -0.16 31.44 4.61
CA VAL A 313 0.76 32.57 4.36
C VAL A 313 1.06 32.75 2.86
N THR A 314 0.81 31.74 2.02
CA THR A 314 1.05 31.86 0.58
C THR A 314 -0.03 32.77 -0.05
N PRO A 315 0.29 33.95 -0.59
CA PRO A 315 -0.74 34.84 -1.13
C PRO A 315 -1.46 34.15 -2.29
N LYS A 316 -2.80 34.07 -2.20
CA LYS A 316 -3.66 33.76 -3.35
C LYS A 316 -3.46 34.90 -4.36
N ASN A 317 -2.53 34.73 -5.29
CA ASN A 317 -2.23 35.73 -6.31
C ASN A 317 -3.47 35.90 -7.21
N PRO A 318 -4.19 37.03 -7.19
CA PRO A 318 -5.23 37.29 -8.16
C PRO A 318 -4.52 37.89 -9.39
N ILE A 319 -4.24 37.07 -10.39
CA ILE A 319 -3.91 37.64 -11.70
C ILE A 319 -5.21 38.23 -12.25
N ASN A 320 -5.39 39.53 -12.04
CA ASN A 320 -6.27 40.37 -12.85
C ASN A 320 -5.82 40.24 -14.30
N GLN A 321 -6.56 39.48 -15.11
CA GLN A 321 -6.61 39.70 -16.55
C GLN A 321 -7.71 40.74 -16.82
N GLU A 322 -7.40 42.00 -16.56
CA GLU A 322 -7.98 43.11 -17.31
C GLU A 322 -6.82 43.80 -18.05
N PHE A 323 -7.14 44.31 -19.24
CA PHE A 323 -6.25 44.88 -20.27
C PHE A 323 -5.64 43.90 -21.28
N ILE A 324 -6.46 43.49 -22.26
CA ILE A 324 -6.24 43.90 -23.66
C ILE A 324 -7.62 44.26 -24.25
N ALA A 325 -7.83 45.57 -24.46
CA ALA A 325 -8.78 46.11 -25.42
C ALA A 325 -8.03 46.38 -26.73
#